data_AF-A0A2E6YT21-F1
#
_entry.id   AF-A0A2E6YT21-F1
#
_cell.length_a   1.000
_cell.length_b   1.000
_cell.length_c   1.000
_cell.angle_alpha   90.00
_cell.angle_beta   90.00
_cell.angle_gamma   90.00
#
_symmetry.space_group_name_H-M   'P 1'
#
loop_
_entity.id
_entity.type
_entity.pdbx_description
1 polymer ?
#
loop_
_entity_poly.entity_id
_entity_poly.type
_entity_poly.pdbx_seq_one_letter_code
_entity_poly.pdbx_strand_id
1 'polypeptide(L)'
;MVTILRTLTALSGLGLLVFGLGWWVHPAAAADMLGASLLDGTGRTTQIGDSGAFFVGAGCMLLWGALRKVPTLLMAGGGLVGLVIPGRVLSASIHGGSQTPDEIIAECVILFLAVATAAAVNRSTHTTFG
;
A
#
# COMPACT_ATOMS: atom_id res chain seq x y z
N MET A 1 -8.92 -5.46 -20.64
CA MET A 1 -9.14 -5.57 -19.18
C MET A 1 -7.84 -5.70 -18.38
N VAL A 2 -6.97 -6.69 -18.67
CA VAL A 2 -5.70 -6.89 -17.94
C VAL A 2 -4.78 -5.66 -17.96
N THR A 3 -4.68 -4.96 -19.10
CA THR A 3 -3.84 -3.75 -19.22
C THR A 3 -4.32 -2.62 -18.30
N ILE A 4 -5.62 -2.37 -18.21
CA ILE A 4 -6.20 -1.31 -17.37
C ILE A 4 -5.91 -1.59 -15.90
N LEU A 5 -6.20 -2.82 -15.43
CA LEU A 5 -5.93 -3.23 -14.05
C LEU A 5 -4.45 -3.08 -13.70
N ARG A 6 -3.55 -3.53 -14.57
CA ARG A 6 -2.11 -3.35 -14.37
C ARG A 6 -1.69 -1.90 -14.31
N THR A 7 -2.22 -1.04 -15.20
CA THR A 7 -1.90 0.40 -15.17
C THR A 7 -2.37 1.05 -13.87
N LEU A 8 -3.60 0.76 -13.42
CA LEU A 8 -4.12 1.31 -12.17
C LEU A 8 -3.34 0.82 -10.95
N THR A 9 -2.99 -0.47 -10.89
CA THR A 9 -2.15 -1.01 -9.81
C THR A 9 -0.74 -0.45 -9.84
N ALA A 10 -0.14 -0.26 -11.02
CA ALA A 10 1.18 0.35 -11.15
C ALA A 10 1.18 1.81 -10.68
N LEU A 11 0.16 2.59 -11.04
CA LEU A 11 0.02 3.98 -10.58
C LEU A 11 -0.18 4.04 -9.06
N SER A 12 -0.98 3.14 -8.49
CA SER A 12 -1.17 3.04 -7.04
C SER A 12 0.15 2.70 -6.33
N GLY A 13 0.89 1.72 -6.86
CA GLY A 13 2.22 1.35 -6.34
C GLY A 13 3.24 2.49 -6.44
N LEU A 14 3.24 3.24 -7.55
CA LEU A 14 4.09 4.42 -7.71
C LEU A 14 3.73 5.51 -6.69
N GLY A 15 2.44 5.78 -6.49
CA GLY A 15 1.96 6.74 -5.49
C GLY A 15 2.43 6.38 -4.08
N LEU A 16 2.26 5.12 -3.67
CA LEU A 16 2.75 4.62 -2.39
C LEU A 16 4.27 4.72 -2.27
N LEU A 17 5.01 4.39 -3.33
CA LEU A 17 6.46 4.49 -3.34
C LEU A 17 6.92 5.93 -3.12
N VAL A 18 6.35 6.88 -3.87
CA VAL A 18 6.67 8.31 -3.71
C VAL A 18 6.27 8.80 -2.31
N PHE A 19 5.12 8.38 -1.80
CA PHE A 19 4.67 8.71 -0.46
C PHE A 19 5.62 8.17 0.62
N GLY A 20 6.09 6.93 0.47
CA GLY A 20 7.08 6.31 1.36
C GLY A 20 8.44 7.00 1.33
N LEU A 21 8.90 7.44 0.15
CA LEU A 21 10.10 8.29 0.06
C LEU A 21 9.87 9.65 0.73
N GLY A 22 8.65 10.18 0.65
CA GLY A 22 8.23 11.40 1.35
C GLY A 22 8.41 11.29 2.86
N TRP A 23 8.19 10.13 3.47
CA TRP A 23 8.49 9.92 4.90
C TRP A 23 9.98 10.13 5.23
N TRP A 24 10.91 9.78 4.35
CA TRP A 24 12.34 9.95 4.61
C TRP A 24 12.86 11.36 4.33
N VAL A 25 12.20 12.11 3.44
CA VAL A 25 12.65 13.44 3.01
C VAL A 25 11.86 14.58 3.67
N HIS A 26 10.54 14.43 3.77
CA HIS A 26 9.61 15.42 4.32
C HIS A 26 8.60 14.78 5.30
N PRO A 27 9.06 14.24 6.44
CA PRO A 27 8.24 13.44 7.36
C PRO A 27 7.05 14.19 7.97
N ALA A 28 7.18 15.50 8.22
CA ALA A 28 6.08 16.30 8.77
C ALA A 28 4.88 16.36 7.82
N ALA A 29 5.12 16.63 6.53
CA ALA A 29 4.08 16.66 5.52
C ALA A 29 3.47 15.25 5.30
N ALA A 30 4.30 14.20 5.33
CA ALA A 30 3.83 12.83 5.19
C ALA A 30 2.92 12.39 6.35
N ALA A 31 3.26 12.76 7.59
CA ALA A 31 2.42 12.52 8.77
C ALA A 31 1.08 13.27 8.67
N ASP A 32 1.12 14.56 8.32
CA ASP A 32 -0.08 15.40 8.17
C ASP A 32 -1.05 14.85 7.11
N MET A 33 -0.53 14.28 6.01
CA MET A 33 -1.35 13.64 4.96
C MET A 33 -2.12 12.41 5.45
N LEU A 34 -1.71 11.79 6.56
CA LEU A 34 -2.44 10.72 7.24
C LEU A 34 -3.24 11.22 8.46
N GLY A 35 -3.35 12.54 8.63
CA GLY A 35 -3.96 13.15 9.82
C GLY A 35 -3.19 12.87 11.11
N ALA A 36 -1.93 12.46 11.02
CA ALA A 36 -1.09 12.14 12.17
C ALA A 36 -0.16 13.30 12.51
N SER A 37 0.13 13.49 13.80
CA SER A 37 1.22 14.36 14.20
C SER A 37 2.56 13.65 13.97
N LEU A 38 3.59 14.42 13.62
CA LEU A 38 4.96 13.92 13.64
C LEU A 38 5.41 13.79 15.10
N LEU A 39 5.76 12.57 15.49
CA LEU A 39 6.20 12.27 16.86
C LEU A 39 7.57 12.90 17.17
N ASP A 40 7.97 12.86 18.44
CA ASP A 40 9.27 13.32 18.94
C ASP A 40 10.12 12.18 19.50
N GLY A 41 11.43 12.44 19.65
CA GLY A 41 12.39 11.49 20.24
C GLY A 41 12.41 10.14 19.51
N THR A 42 12.40 9.05 20.27
CA THR A 42 12.36 7.68 19.72
C THR A 42 11.14 7.44 18.85
N GLY A 43 9.98 8.02 19.21
CA GLY A 43 8.75 7.90 18.44
C GLY A 43 8.91 8.43 17.01
N ARG A 44 9.66 9.52 16.82
CA ARG A 44 9.97 10.07 15.50
C ARG A 44 10.74 9.07 14.63
N THR A 45 11.82 8.50 15.17
CA THR A 45 12.67 7.56 14.43
C THR A 45 11.89 6.31 14.04
N THR A 46 11.09 5.75 14.97
CA THR A 46 10.21 4.61 14.70
C THR A 46 9.16 4.95 13.64
N GLN A 47 8.44 6.06 13.79
CA GLN A 47 7.38 6.47 12.87
C GLN A 47 7.92 6.66 11.44
N ILE A 48 9.06 7.35 11.28
CA ILE A 48 9.68 7.60 9.97
C ILE A 48 10.20 6.29 9.36
N GLY A 49 10.92 5.49 10.16
CA GLY A 49 11.51 4.23 9.71
C GLY A 49 10.45 3.25 9.24
N ASP A 50 9.46 2.98 10.10
CA ASP A 50 8.43 1.98 9.85
C ASP A 50 7.49 2.40 8.72
N SER A 51 7.02 3.66 8.73
CA SER A 51 6.11 4.15 7.68
C SER A 51 6.81 4.23 6.33
N GLY A 52 8.04 4.75 6.29
CA GLY A 52 8.81 4.81 5.06
C GLY A 52 9.10 3.42 4.49
N ALA A 53 9.57 2.48 5.31
CA ALA A 53 9.81 1.11 4.89
C ALA A 53 8.54 0.42 4.38
N PHE A 54 7.41 0.59 5.07
CA PHE A 54 6.12 0.04 4.68
C PHE A 54 5.68 0.54 3.30
N PHE A 55 5.60 1.85 3.11
CA PHE A 55 5.09 2.45 1.87
C PHE A 55 6.04 2.22 0.68
N VAL A 56 7.36 2.34 0.90
CA VAL A 56 8.35 2.02 -0.13
C VAL A 56 8.28 0.55 -0.51
N GLY A 57 8.21 -0.36 0.47
CA GLY A 57 8.14 -1.80 0.25
C GLY A 57 6.89 -2.21 -0.52
N ALA A 58 5.70 -1.84 0.00
CA ALA A 58 4.43 -2.14 -0.63
C ALA A 58 4.32 -1.50 -2.03
N GLY A 59 4.75 -0.24 -2.17
CA GLY A 59 4.77 0.49 -3.43
C GLY A 59 5.65 -0.19 -4.49
N CYS A 60 6.87 -0.57 -4.13
CA CYS A 60 7.78 -1.32 -5.01
C CYS A 60 7.20 -2.67 -5.44
N MET A 61 6.60 -3.43 -4.51
CA MET A 61 5.99 -4.73 -4.82
C MET A 61 4.82 -4.60 -5.79
N LEU A 62 3.92 -3.62 -5.57
CA LEU A 62 2.77 -3.38 -6.44
C LEU A 62 3.20 -2.87 -7.82
N LEU A 63 4.10 -1.89 -7.86
CA LEU A 63 4.62 -1.33 -9.11
C LEU A 63 5.34 -2.39 -9.94
N TRP A 64 6.32 -3.08 -9.34
CA TRP A 64 7.09 -4.09 -10.04
C TRP A 64 6.24 -5.31 -10.41
N GLY A 65 5.37 -5.76 -9.50
CA GLY A 65 4.43 -6.85 -9.74
C GLY A 65 3.51 -6.56 -10.93
N ALA A 66 3.00 -5.33 -11.04
CA ALA A 66 2.17 -4.92 -12.17
C ALA A 66 2.96 -4.82 -13.48
N LEU A 67 4.15 -4.21 -13.46
CA LEU A 67 5.00 -4.04 -14.64
C LEU A 67 5.51 -5.38 -15.18
N ARG A 68 5.96 -6.28 -14.31
CA ARG A 68 6.54 -7.58 -14.67
C ARG A 68 5.54 -8.73 -14.70
N LYS A 69 4.26 -8.48 -14.39
CA LYS A 69 3.21 -9.51 -14.31
C LYS A 69 3.59 -10.62 -13.31
N VAL A 70 4.01 -10.24 -12.11
CA VAL A 70 4.39 -11.16 -11.02
C VAL A 70 3.28 -11.16 -9.95
N PRO A 71 2.35 -12.13 -9.98
CA PRO A 71 1.17 -12.15 -9.12
C PRO A 71 1.51 -12.24 -7.62
N THR A 72 2.58 -12.95 -7.27
CA THR A 72 3.03 -13.11 -5.88
C THR A 72 3.45 -11.78 -5.26
N LEU A 73 4.13 -10.92 -6.03
CA LEU A 73 4.47 -9.56 -5.58
C LEU A 73 3.25 -8.67 -5.43
N LEU A 74 2.28 -8.79 -6.35
CA LEU A 74 1.01 -8.07 -6.23
C LEU A 74 0.25 -8.47 -4.95
N MET A 75 0.15 -9.77 -4.68
CA MET A 75 -0.50 -10.28 -3.47
C MET A 75 0.27 -9.89 -2.19
N ALA A 76 1.60 -9.91 -2.21
CA ALA A 76 2.42 -9.49 -1.07
C ALA A 76 2.24 -7.99 -0.77
N GLY A 77 2.42 -7.12 -1.77
CA GLY A 77 2.27 -5.67 -1.60
C GLY A 77 0.85 -5.27 -1.24
N GLY A 78 -0.14 -5.82 -1.94
CA GLY A 78 -1.56 -5.59 -1.62
C GLY A 78 -1.96 -6.12 -0.26
N GLY A 79 -1.43 -7.28 0.14
CA GLY A 79 -1.65 -7.87 1.45
C GLY A 79 -1.09 -7.01 2.59
N LEU A 80 0.10 -6.43 2.43
CA LEU A 80 0.65 -5.47 3.39
C LEU A 80 -0.29 -4.27 3.58
N VAL A 81 -0.80 -3.68 2.48
CA VAL A 81 -1.80 -2.59 2.54
C VAL A 81 -3.09 -3.05 3.20
N GLY A 82 -3.59 -4.24 2.86
CA GLY A 82 -4.78 -4.82 3.46
C GLY A 82 -4.67 -5.08 4.96
N LEU A 83 -3.48 -5.40 5.47
CA LEU A 83 -3.24 -5.61 6.90
C LEU A 83 -3.30 -4.33 7.73
N VAL A 84 -3.22 -3.15 7.11
CA VAL A 84 -3.40 -1.87 7.82
C VAL A 84 -4.84 -1.71 8.31
N ILE A 85 -5.82 -2.20 7.55
CA ILE A 85 -7.26 -2.10 7.88
C ILE A 85 -7.58 -2.67 9.26
N PRO A 86 -7.29 -3.95 9.58
CA PRO A 86 -7.52 -4.47 10.92
C PRO A 86 -6.67 -3.74 11.98
N GLY A 87 -5.46 -3.28 11.64
CA GLY A 87 -4.63 -2.47 12.54
C GLY A 87 -5.31 -1.15 12.94
N ARG A 88 -5.92 -0.44 11.99
CA ARG A 88 -6.70 0.78 12.25
C ARG A 88 -7.94 0.52 13.08
N VAL A 89 -8.71 -0.51 12.72
CA VAL A 89 -9.92 -0.88 13.46
C VAL A 89 -9.59 -1.26 14.90
N LEU A 90 -8.53 -2.05 15.12
CA LEU A 90 -8.07 -2.39 16.47
C LEU A 90 -7.58 -1.14 17.20
N SER A 91 -6.71 -0.33 16.61
CA SER A 91 -6.22 0.91 17.23
C SER A 91 -7.38 1.81 17.72
N ALA A 92 -8.39 2.01 16.88
CA ALA A 92 -9.51 2.87 17.21
C ALA A 92 -10.52 2.25 18.19
N SER A 93 -10.66 0.91 18.20
CA SER A 93 -11.62 0.22 19.09
C SER A 93 -11.04 -0.12 20.48
N ILE A 94 -9.75 -0.43 20.58
CA ILE A 94 -9.14 -0.95 21.82
C ILE A 94 -7.99 -0.10 22.36
N HIS A 95 -7.37 0.78 21.57
CA HIS A 95 -6.22 1.60 22.00
C HIS A 95 -6.50 3.12 21.99
N GLY A 96 -7.76 3.53 21.81
CA GLY A 96 -8.16 4.94 21.85
C GLY A 96 -7.76 5.78 20.62
N GLY A 97 -7.43 5.12 19.51
CA GLY A 97 -7.15 5.80 18.23
C GLY A 97 -8.40 6.46 17.62
N SER A 98 -8.19 7.41 16.72
CA SER A 98 -9.29 7.99 15.92
C SER A 98 -9.71 7.05 14.78
N GLN A 99 -10.99 7.10 14.42
CA GLN A 99 -11.48 6.43 13.21
C GLN A 99 -10.88 7.10 11.97
N THR A 100 -10.40 6.29 11.02
CA THR A 100 -9.73 6.73 9.78
C THR A 100 -10.42 6.12 8.56
N PRO A 101 -11.71 6.47 8.32
CA PRO A 101 -12.54 5.81 7.29
C PRO A 101 -12.02 6.08 5.87
N ASP A 102 -11.50 7.27 5.61
CA ASP A 102 -10.98 7.64 4.28
C ASP A 102 -9.76 6.80 3.91
N GLU A 103 -8.86 6.58 4.86
CA GLU A 103 -7.69 5.71 4.70
C GLU A 103 -8.09 4.24 4.53
N ILE A 104 -9.05 3.75 5.32
CA ILE A 104 -9.55 2.38 5.20
C ILE A 104 -10.16 2.13 3.81
N ILE A 105 -10.89 3.12 3.27
CA ILE A 105 -11.44 3.02 1.90
C ILE A 105 -10.30 2.93 0.88
N ALA A 106 -9.29 3.79 0.98
CA ALA A 106 -8.14 3.74 0.09
C ALA A 106 -7.40 2.39 0.16
N GLU A 107 -7.21 1.85 1.36
CA GLU A 107 -6.59 0.55 1.59
C GLU A 107 -7.40 -0.59 0.97
N CYS A 108 -8.73 -0.56 1.11
CA CYS A 108 -9.64 -1.53 0.48
C CYS A 108 -9.52 -1.49 -1.05
N VAL A 109 -9.47 -0.29 -1.64
CA VAL A 109 -9.33 -0.11 -3.09
C VAL A 109 -8.00 -0.67 -3.58
N ILE A 110 -6.89 -0.38 -2.90
CA ILE A 110 -5.56 -0.85 -3.28
C ILE A 110 -5.47 -2.38 -3.14
N LEU A 111 -5.98 -2.95 -2.05
CA LEU A 111 -6.04 -4.41 -1.86
C LEU A 111 -6.86 -5.06 -2.97
N PHE A 112 -8.04 -4.53 -3.29
CA PHE A 112 -8.88 -5.04 -4.37
C PHE A 112 -8.15 -4.99 -5.71
N LEU A 113 -7.52 -3.85 -6.05
CA LEU A 113 -6.75 -3.70 -7.28
C LEU A 113 -5.62 -4.73 -7.35
N ALA A 114 -4.90 -4.96 -6.26
CA ALA A 114 -3.82 -5.93 -6.20
C ALA A 114 -4.31 -7.36 -6.48
N VAL A 115 -5.38 -7.79 -5.80
CA VAL A 115 -6.00 -9.11 -5.97
C VAL A 115 -6.58 -9.29 -7.38
N ALA A 116 -7.32 -8.30 -7.86
CA ALA A 116 -7.91 -8.32 -9.20
C ALA A 116 -6.83 -8.38 -10.29
N THR A 117 -5.76 -7.59 -10.17
CA THR A 117 -4.64 -7.60 -11.11
C THR A 117 -3.89 -8.93 -11.05
N ALA A 118 -3.63 -9.49 -9.87
CA ALA A 118 -2.98 -10.79 -9.72
C ALA A 118 -3.80 -11.92 -10.37
N ALA A 119 -5.11 -11.95 -10.13
CA ALA A 119 -6.03 -12.91 -10.74
C ALA A 119 -6.08 -12.77 -12.27
N ALA A 120 -6.14 -11.54 -12.77
CA ALA A 120 -6.17 -11.25 -14.20
C ALA A 120 -4.86 -11.64 -14.90
N VAL A 121 -3.71 -11.40 -14.26
CA VAL A 121 -2.40 -11.83 -14.75
C VAL A 121 -2.33 -13.35 -14.84
N ASN A 122 -2.70 -14.08 -13.77
CA ASN A 122 -2.68 -15.55 -13.75
C ASN A 122 -3.51 -16.18 -14.86
N ARG A 123 -4.70 -15.63 -15.14
CA ARG A 123 -5.58 -16.13 -16.21
C ARG A 123 -4.98 -15.94 -17.59
N SER A 124 -4.21 -14.87 -17.81
CA SER A 124 -3.60 -14.58 -19.12
C SER A 124 -2.39 -15.46 -19.45
N THR A 125 -1.70 -16.00 -18.45
CA THR A 125 -0.58 -16.93 -18.65
C THR A 125 -1.06 -18.32 -19.06
N HIS A 126 -2.22 -18.77 -18.57
CA HIS A 126 -2.78 -20.10 -18.90
C HIS A 126 -3.39 -20.20 -20.30
N THR A 127 -3.86 -19.11 -20.89
CA THR A 127 -4.47 -19.11 -22.25
C THR A 127 -3.47 -19.10 -23.40
N THR A 128 -2.17 -18.96 -23.13
CA THR A 128 -1.13 -18.88 -24.19
C THR A 128 -0.54 -20.26 -24.55
N PHE A 129 -0.88 -21.31 -23.81
CA PHE A 129 -0.37 -22.68 -24.00
C PHE A 129 -1.48 -23.73 -24.21
N GLY A 130 -2.67 -23.31 -24.65
CA GLY A 130 -3.81 -24.18 -24.97
C GLY A 130 -4.17 -24.14 -26.44
#